data_AF-A0A087S997-F1
#
_entry.id   AF-A0A087S997-F1
#
_cell.length_a   1.000
_cell.length_b   1.000
_cell.length_c   1.000
_cell.angle_alpha   90.00
_cell.angle_beta   90.00
_cell.angle_gamma   90.00
#
_symmetry.space_group_name_H-M   'P 1'
#
loop_
_entity.id
_entity.type
_entity.pdbx_description
1 polymer ?
#
loop_
_entity_poly.entity_id
_entity_poly.type
_entity_poly.pdbx_seq_one_letter_code
_entity_poly.pdbx_strand_id
1 'polypeptide(L)'
;MTSEIEAMYEDFLSRLKGKLGPIDVIFATRLMYLERKMAQSFQPSVKPHVTLTVTYKPDVSLENKLDKLRENFLVEHMENPPALLCVGQMNMDDVMSFSSDSDIEKITGRASPIIRT
;
A
#
# COMPACT_ATOMS: atom_id res chain seq x y z
N MET A 1 -20.37 12.90 -22.17
CA MET A 1 -21.30 12.60 -21.07
C MET A 1 -20.68 11.45 -20.30
N THR A 2 -20.08 11.72 -19.15
CA THR A 2 -19.68 10.67 -18.20
C THR A 2 -20.94 10.00 -17.68
N SER A 3 -20.94 8.67 -17.65
CA SER A 3 -22.10 7.91 -17.15
C SER A 3 -22.31 8.19 -15.65
N GLU A 4 -23.56 8.09 -15.17
CA GLU A 4 -23.88 8.26 -13.74
C GLU A 4 -23.00 7.36 -12.85
N ILE A 5 -22.67 6.17 -13.33
CA ILE A 5 -21.78 5.20 -12.67
C ILE A 5 -20.35 5.76 -12.53
N GLU A 6 -19.81 6.39 -13.59
CA GLU A 6 -18.50 7.03 -13.53
C GLU A 6 -18.46 8.17 -12.53
N ALA A 7 -19.52 8.99 -12.48
CA ALA A 7 -19.60 10.08 -11.50
C ALA A 7 -19.63 9.57 -10.05
N MET A 8 -20.37 8.48 -9.79
CA MET A 8 -20.37 7.82 -8.48
C MET A 8 -19.00 7.23 -8.12
N TYR A 9 -18.30 6.65 -9.10
CA TYR A 9 -16.97 6.09 -8.91
C TYR A 9 -15.93 7.16 -8.57
N GLU A 10 -15.95 8.30 -9.26
CA GLU A 10 -15.07 9.43 -8.98
C GLU A 10 -15.32 10.04 -7.58
N ASP A 11 -16.58 10.18 -7.17
CA ASP A 11 -16.93 10.64 -5.81
C ASP A 11 -16.41 9.67 -4.75
N PHE A 12 -16.56 8.36 -4.98
CA PHE A 12 -16.01 7.32 -4.11
C PHE A 12 -14.48 7.42 -3.98
N LEU A 13 -13.75 7.54 -5.09
CA LEU A 13 -12.30 7.70 -5.07
C LEU A 13 -11.85 8.99 -4.36
N SER A 14 -12.56 10.09 -4.59
CA SER A 14 -12.28 11.38 -3.96
C SER A 14 -12.43 11.32 -2.43
N ARG A 15 -13.51 10.71 -1.95
CA ARG A 15 -13.76 10.51 -0.51
C ARG A 15 -12.70 9.65 0.15
N LEU A 16 -12.27 8.58 -0.52
CA LEU A 16 -11.20 7.71 -0.02
C LEU A 16 -9.85 8.43 0.00
N LYS A 17 -9.52 9.17 -1.05
CA LYS A 17 -8.26 9.93 -1.13
C LYS A 17 -8.10 10.88 0.05
N GLY A 18 -9.19 11.52 0.49
CA GLY A 18 -9.18 12.39 1.68
C GLY A 18 -8.90 11.69 3.02
N LYS A 19 -8.96 10.34 3.06
CA LYS A 19 -8.71 9.54 4.27
C LYS A 19 -7.40 8.75 4.22
N LEU A 20 -6.90 8.46 3.02
CA LEU A 20 -5.74 7.60 2.80
C LEU A 20 -4.38 8.33 2.87
N GLY A 21 -4.39 9.67 2.98
CA GLY A 21 -3.17 10.46 3.09
C GLY A 21 -2.23 10.23 1.88
N PRO A 22 -0.98 9.78 2.09
CA PRO A 22 -0.03 9.54 1.01
C PRO A 22 -0.29 8.26 0.19
N ILE A 23 -1.26 7.43 0.59
CA ILE A 23 -1.52 6.14 -0.07
C ILE A 23 -2.33 6.31 -1.35
N ASP A 24 -1.87 5.67 -2.43
CA ASP A 24 -2.57 5.61 -3.70
C ASP A 24 -3.94 4.91 -3.57
N VAL A 25 -4.99 5.61 -3.98
CA VAL A 25 -6.38 5.15 -3.81
C VAL A 25 -6.70 3.89 -4.62
N ILE A 26 -6.08 3.73 -5.80
CA ILE A 26 -6.30 2.58 -6.67
C ILE A 26 -5.64 1.34 -6.07
N PHE A 27 -4.43 1.50 -5.54
CA PHE A 27 -3.77 0.45 -4.78
C PHE A 27 -4.57 0.05 -3.53
N ALA A 28 -4.99 1.01 -2.72
CA ALA A 28 -5.74 0.75 -1.49
C ALA A 28 -7.06 0.01 -1.77
N THR A 29 -7.83 0.46 -2.76
CA THR A 29 -9.09 -0.20 -3.16
C THR A 29 -8.87 -1.64 -3.61
N ARG A 30 -7.82 -1.90 -4.40
CA ARG A 30 -7.45 -3.25 -4.82
C ARG A 30 -7.05 -4.14 -3.64
N LEU A 31 -6.27 -3.61 -2.69
CA LEU A 31 -5.84 -4.35 -1.51
C LEU A 31 -7.04 -4.73 -0.62
N MET A 32 -7.90 -3.76 -0.29
CA MET A 32 -9.13 -3.98 0.48
C MET A 32 -10.07 -4.99 -0.19
N TYR A 33 -10.18 -4.95 -1.53
CA TYR A 33 -10.95 -5.95 -2.28
C TYR A 33 -10.37 -7.37 -2.11
N LEU A 34 -9.05 -7.51 -2.22
CA LEU A 34 -8.39 -8.80 -2.07
C LEU A 34 -8.52 -9.36 -0.66
N GLU A 35 -8.37 -8.53 0.38
CA GLU A 35 -8.58 -8.94 1.77
C GLU A 35 -9.98 -9.53 1.98
N ARG A 36 -11.01 -8.83 1.51
CA ARG A 36 -12.40 -9.30 1.61
C ARG A 36 -12.60 -10.62 0.89
N LYS A 37 -12.06 -10.75 -0.32
CA LYS A 37 -12.19 -11.98 -1.13
C LYS A 37 -11.44 -13.16 -0.50
N MET A 38 -10.25 -12.92 0.03
CA MET A 38 -9.42 -13.94 0.64
C MET A 38 -9.99 -14.42 1.97
N ALA A 39 -10.52 -13.52 2.79
CA ALA A 39 -11.22 -13.87 4.03
C ALA A 39 -12.44 -14.78 3.78
N GLN A 40 -13.11 -14.63 2.63
CA GLN A 40 -14.25 -15.47 2.24
C GLN A 40 -13.86 -16.84 1.69
N SER A 41 -12.69 -16.96 1.03
CA SER A 41 -12.32 -18.14 0.25
C SER A 41 -11.27 -19.05 0.91
N PHE A 42 -10.48 -18.51 1.84
CA PHE A 42 -9.37 -19.22 2.47
C PHE A 42 -9.58 -19.28 3.99
N GLN A 43 -8.81 -18.50 4.74
CA GLN A 43 -8.93 -18.32 6.19
C GLN A 43 -8.77 -16.83 6.53
N PRO A 44 -9.40 -16.32 7.60
CA PRO A 44 -9.32 -14.91 7.98
C PRO A 44 -7.89 -14.39 8.24
N SER A 45 -6.94 -15.29 8.50
CA SER A 45 -5.53 -14.97 8.78
C SER A 45 -4.67 -14.77 7.53
N VAL A 46 -5.17 -15.10 6.33
CA VAL A 46 -4.35 -15.03 5.11
C VAL A 46 -4.33 -13.59 4.58
N LYS A 47 -3.14 -12.98 4.62
CA LYS A 47 -2.90 -11.64 4.06
C LYS A 47 -2.49 -11.73 2.57
N PRO A 48 -2.91 -10.76 1.73
CA PRO A 48 -2.44 -10.65 0.36
C PRO A 48 -0.91 -10.50 0.27
N HIS A 49 -0.33 -10.97 -0.84
CA HIS A 49 1.05 -10.66 -1.17
C HIS A 49 1.13 -9.29 -1.83
N VAL A 50 1.92 -8.40 -1.24
CA VAL A 50 2.03 -6.99 -1.61
C VAL A 50 3.47 -6.63 -1.94
N THR A 51 3.64 -5.93 -3.06
CA THR A 51 4.85 -5.17 -3.39
C THR A 51 4.51 -3.69 -3.24
N LEU A 52 5.10 -3.05 -2.25
CA LEU A 52 4.86 -1.66 -1.86
C LEU A 52 6.07 -0.80 -2.24
N THR A 53 5.84 0.36 -2.83
CA THR A 53 6.86 1.39 -3.03
C THR A 53 6.50 2.58 -2.15
N VAL A 54 7.39 2.88 -1.21
CA VAL A 54 7.27 4.00 -0.29
C VAL A 54 8.26 5.07 -0.70
N THR A 55 7.78 6.15 -1.31
CA THR A 55 8.60 7.29 -1.72
C THR A 55 8.68 8.31 -0.60
N TYR A 56 9.90 8.71 -0.26
CA TYR A 56 10.19 9.68 0.79
C TYR A 56 10.56 11.03 0.19
N LYS A 57 10.46 12.08 1.02
CA LYS A 57 10.95 13.41 0.67
C LYS A 57 12.47 13.38 0.39
N PRO A 58 12.98 14.27 -0.49
CA PRO A 58 14.37 14.23 -0.97
C PRO A 58 15.47 14.29 0.12
N ASP A 59 15.20 14.94 1.25
CA ASP A 59 16.20 15.21 2.29
C ASP A 59 16.21 14.17 3.42
N VAL A 60 15.51 13.05 3.24
CA VAL A 60 15.31 12.03 4.28
C VAL A 60 16.36 10.93 4.15
N SER A 61 17.12 10.70 5.22
CA SER A 61 18.02 9.53 5.29
C SER A 61 17.21 8.24 5.46
N LEU A 62 17.34 7.33 4.49
CA LEU A 62 16.60 6.07 4.45
C LEU A 62 17.28 4.95 5.26
N GLU A 63 18.56 5.07 5.61
CA GLU A 63 19.31 4.05 6.35
C GLU A 63 18.65 3.66 7.67
N ASN A 64 18.25 4.66 8.47
CA ASN A 64 17.60 4.42 9.76
C ASN A 64 16.18 3.85 9.65
N LYS A 65 15.52 4.00 8.49
CA LYS A 65 14.17 3.48 8.23
C LYS A 65 14.21 2.05 7.70
N LEU A 66 15.28 1.67 6.98
CA LEU A 66 15.49 0.33 6.44
C LEU A 66 15.51 -0.75 7.51
N ASP A 67 16.25 -0.52 8.60
CA ASP A 67 16.50 -1.57 9.59
C ASP A 67 15.24 -2.03 10.32
N LYS A 68 14.32 -1.10 10.62
CA LYS A 68 13.03 -1.43 11.22
C LYS A 68 12.12 -2.24 10.29
N LEU A 69 12.18 -1.95 8.99
CA LEU A 69 11.32 -2.62 8.01
C LEU A 69 11.84 -4.00 7.62
N ARG A 70 13.16 -4.21 7.66
CA ARG A 70 13.82 -5.49 7.38
C ARG A 70 13.49 -6.60 8.37
N GLU A 71 12.99 -6.26 9.57
CA GLU A 71 12.53 -7.27 10.53
C GLU A 71 11.30 -8.05 10.03
N ASN A 72 10.44 -7.40 9.25
CA ASN A 72 9.13 -7.93 8.86
C ASN A 72 8.96 -8.12 7.34
N PHE A 73 9.77 -7.44 6.54
CA PHE A 73 9.61 -7.38 5.09
C PHE A 73 10.93 -7.54 4.35
N LEU A 74 10.86 -8.00 3.11
CA LEU A 74 11.97 -7.87 2.18
C LEU A 74 12.02 -6.42 1.72
N VAL A 75 13.13 -5.72 1.97
CA VAL A 75 13.25 -4.29 1.69
C VAL A 75 14.46 -4.00 0.81
N GLU A 76 14.23 -3.32 -0.29
CA GLU A 76 15.25 -2.79 -1.18
C GLU A 76 15.20 -1.25 -1.20
N HIS A 77 16.38 -0.63 -1.30
CA HIS A 77 16.54 0.82 -1.36
C HIS A 77 16.64 1.27 -2.82
N MET A 78 15.97 2.38 -3.15
CA MET A 78 16.05 3.06 -4.44
C MET A 78 16.50 4.50 -4.22
N GLU A 79 17.55 4.92 -4.92
CA GLU A 79 18.20 6.22 -4.69
C GLU A 79 17.59 7.37 -5.51
N ASN A 80 16.77 7.09 -6.53
CA ASN A 80 16.23 8.13 -7.40
C ASN A 80 14.87 7.77 -8.02
N PRO A 81 13.74 8.27 -7.50
CA PRO A 81 13.63 9.06 -6.26
C PRO A 81 13.92 8.22 -5.00
N PRO A 82 14.25 8.85 -3.85
CA PRO A 82 14.43 8.14 -2.57
C PRO A 82 13.18 7.32 -2.23
N ALA A 83 13.30 6.00 -2.32
CA ALA A 83 12.18 5.12 -2.07
C ALA A 83 12.62 3.78 -1.47
N LEU A 84 11.69 3.15 -0.76
CA LEU A 84 11.83 1.79 -0.25
C LEU A 84 10.84 0.89 -0.95
N LEU A 85 11.35 -0.18 -1.57
CA LEU A 85 10.55 -1.27 -2.09
C LEU A 85 10.38 -2.31 -0.99
N CYS A 86 9.17 -2.49 -0.47
CA CYS A 86 8.86 -3.46 0.57
C CYS A 86 8.01 -4.58 -0.02
N VAL A 87 8.41 -5.83 0.17
CA VAL A 87 7.68 -7.01 -0.32
C VAL A 87 7.35 -7.93 0.85
N GLY A 88 6.08 -8.32 0.95
CA GLY A 88 5.63 -9.20 2.02
C GLY A 88 4.14 -9.54 1.98
N GLN A 89 3.67 -10.19 3.04
CA GLN A 89 2.25 -10.40 3.29
C GLN A 89 1.72 -9.23 4.11
N MET A 90 0.85 -8.42 3.52
CA MET A 90 0.36 -7.17 4.12
C MET A 90 -1.14 -7.02 3.92
N ASN A 91 -1.82 -6.52 4.93
CA ASN A 91 -3.17 -5.98 4.83
C ASN A 91 -3.15 -4.44 4.84
N MET A 92 -4.33 -3.83 4.77
CA MET A 92 -4.51 -2.40 4.70
C MET A 92 -4.05 -1.74 5.99
N ASP A 93 -4.24 -2.38 7.15
CA ASP A 93 -3.76 -1.86 8.43
C ASP A 93 -2.22 -1.80 8.46
N ASP A 94 -1.54 -2.84 7.95
CA ASP A 94 -0.08 -2.84 7.80
C ASP A 94 0.36 -1.68 6.90
N VAL A 95 -0.29 -1.48 5.74
CA VAL A 95 0.00 -0.36 4.82
C VAL A 95 -0.28 1.01 5.46
N MET A 96 -1.38 1.14 6.20
CA MET A 96 -1.73 2.37 6.91
C MET A 96 -0.68 2.71 7.97
N SER A 97 -0.03 1.71 8.59
CA SER A 97 1.04 1.97 9.55
C SER A 97 2.22 2.74 8.95
N PHE A 98 2.55 2.50 7.66
CA PHE A 98 3.56 3.28 6.95
C PHE A 98 3.14 4.74 6.85
N SER A 99 1.87 5.02 6.54
CA SER A 99 1.37 6.40 6.34
C SER A 99 1.48 7.31 7.57
N SER A 100 1.78 6.75 8.75
CA SER A 100 2.04 7.53 9.96
C SER A 100 3.38 8.29 9.94
N ASP A 101 4.28 7.90 9.04
CA ASP A 101 5.58 8.56 8.87
C ASP A 101 5.44 9.84 8.05
N SER A 102 5.70 10.98 8.69
CA SER A 102 5.58 12.32 8.10
C SER A 102 6.56 12.60 6.96
N ASP A 103 7.59 11.76 6.82
CA ASP A 103 8.62 11.90 5.80
C ASP A 103 8.22 11.25 4.47
N ILE A 104 7.16 10.45 4.48
CA ILE A 104 6.63 9.80 3.28
C ILE A 104 5.88 10.82 2.43
N GLU A 105 6.22 10.87 1.15
CA GLU A 105 5.51 11.65 0.15
C GLU A 105 4.39 10.84 -0.49
N LYS A 106 4.66 9.57 -0.81
CA LYS A 106 3.73 8.74 -1.56
C LYS A 106 3.92 7.26 -1.25
N ILE A 107 2.81 6.52 -1.20
CA ILE A 107 2.79 5.07 -1.09
C ILE A 107 2.00 4.50 -2.28
N THR A 108 2.65 3.68 -3.10
CA THR A 108 2.01 2.92 -4.20
C THR A 108 2.31 1.44 -4.05
N GLY A 109 1.64 0.61 -4.82
CA GLY A 109 1.96 -0.81 -4.79
C GLY A 109 1.11 -1.68 -5.69
N ARG A 110 1.37 -2.98 -5.59
CA ARG A 110 0.62 -4.03 -6.26
C ARG A 110 0.28 -5.12 -5.26
N ALA A 111 -1.01 -5.43 -5.16
CA ALA A 111 -1.51 -6.53 -4.35
C ALA A 111 -1.92 -7.72 -5.23
N SER A 112 -1.63 -8.92 -4.75
CA SER A 112 -1.93 -10.19 -5.42
C SER A 112 -2.34 -11.26 -4.41
N PRO A 113 -3.18 -12.22 -4.80
CA PRO A 113 -3.64 -13.27 -3.89
C PRO A 113 -2.62 -14.40 -3.73
N ILE A 114 -1.32 -14.20 -4.00
CA ILE A 114 -0.34 -15.30 -4.05
C ILE A 114 -0.34 -16.03 -2.71
N ILE A 115 -0.96 -17.21 -2.73
CA ILE A 115 -0.86 -18.24 -1.72
C ILE A 115 0.17 -19.19 -2.29
N ARG A 116 1.37 -19.23 -1.70
CA ARG A 116 2.31 -20.30 -2.01
C ARG A 116 1.69 -21.58 -1.44
N THR A 117 1.08 -22.38 -2.32
CA THR A 117 0.78 -23.79 -2.09
C THR A 117 2.06 -24.60 -1.97
#